data_AF-A0A6G8DIN0-F1
#
_entry.id   AF-A0A6G8DIN0-F1
#
_cell.length_a   1.000
_cell.length_b   1.000
_cell.length_c   1.000
_cell.angle_alpha   90.00
_cell.angle_beta   90.00
_cell.angle_gamma   90.00
#
_symmetry.space_group_name_H-M   'P 1'
#
loop_
_entity.id
_entity.type
_entity.pdbx_description
1 polymer ?
#
loop_
_entity_poly.entity_id
_entity_poly.type
_entity_poly.pdbx_seq_one_letter_code
_entity_poly.pdbx_strand_id
1 'polypeptide(L)'
;MKTMFLLLFLYSGLSYGSTPEAVASKYLENFSSHRYSAAAKMIYCGEGLSEAELSDKYAGLSKELKFLDDEFGAVTQYNVSNDHMYVAATLGCGSHDFLETNLGSAKVVVFGVTYNNKSPGYIVVKLISVNDKFLPITVDHGIPMDGLFSTARIMSVYKKLTEL
;
A
#
# COMPACT_ATOMS: atom_id res chain seq x y z
N MET A 1 26.30 39.04 -8.43
CA MET A 1 26.46 37.57 -8.30
C MET A 1 25.24 37.02 -7.59
N LYS A 2 24.33 36.34 -8.31
CA LYS A 2 23.23 35.59 -7.71
C LYS A 2 23.74 34.17 -7.46
N THR A 3 23.95 33.83 -6.19
CA THR A 3 24.28 32.48 -5.76
C THR A 3 23.06 31.60 -6.03
N MET A 4 23.09 30.84 -7.12
CA MET A 4 22.09 29.83 -7.43
C MET A 4 22.34 28.65 -6.49
N PHE A 5 21.57 28.57 -5.41
CA PHE A 5 21.53 27.36 -4.58
C PHE A 5 20.80 26.27 -5.35
N LEU A 6 21.57 25.40 -6.01
CA LEU A 6 21.08 24.14 -6.54
C LEU A 6 20.86 23.20 -5.35
N LEU A 7 19.65 23.22 -4.78
CA LEU A 7 19.21 22.22 -3.80
C LEU A 7 18.97 20.90 -4.53
N LEU A 8 20.04 20.10 -4.66
CA LEU A 8 19.93 18.68 -4.97
C LEU A 8 19.40 17.97 -3.73
N PHE A 9 18.07 17.83 -3.64
CA PHE A 9 17.49 16.77 -2.82
C PHE A 9 17.79 15.44 -3.50
N LEU A 10 18.90 14.82 -3.12
CA LEU A 10 19.14 13.41 -3.35
C LEU A 10 18.13 12.64 -2.49
N TYR A 11 16.88 12.56 -2.93
CA TYR A 11 16.03 11.43 -2.56
C TYR A 11 16.81 10.20 -2.99
N SER A 12 17.40 9.48 -2.03
CA SER A 12 17.98 8.17 -2.25
C SER A 12 16.84 7.30 -2.74
N GLY A 13 16.68 7.32 -4.06
CA GLY A 13 15.52 6.81 -4.75
C GLY A 13 15.41 5.36 -4.43
N LEU A 14 14.39 5.01 -3.67
CA LEU A 14 13.85 3.68 -3.67
C LEU A 14 13.38 3.44 -5.11
N SER A 15 14.29 2.93 -5.95
CA SER A 15 14.04 2.55 -7.33
C SER A 15 13.26 1.25 -7.28
N TYR A 16 11.98 1.34 -6.94
CA TYR A 16 11.09 0.21 -7.07
C TYR A 16 10.82 0.04 -8.57
N GLY A 17 11.47 -0.96 -9.18
CA GLY A 17 11.15 -1.50 -10.51
C GLY A 17 11.07 -0.52 -11.68
N SER A 18 10.90 -1.06 -12.90
CA SER A 18 10.55 -0.27 -14.09
C SER A 18 9.08 -0.42 -14.51
N THR A 19 8.32 -1.32 -13.85
CA THR A 19 6.90 -1.59 -14.16
C THR A 19 6.05 -1.61 -12.90
N PRO A 20 4.73 -1.34 -12.99
CA PRO A 20 3.80 -1.41 -11.86
C PRO A 20 3.84 -2.76 -11.15
N GLU A 21 3.90 -3.87 -11.91
CA GLU A 21 3.91 -5.23 -11.39
C GLU A 21 5.18 -5.52 -10.60
N ALA A 22 6.34 -5.01 -11.04
CA ALA A 22 7.59 -5.18 -10.32
C ALA A 22 7.56 -4.46 -8.96
N VAL A 23 7.00 -3.24 -8.92
CA VAL A 23 6.85 -2.46 -7.68
C VAL A 23 5.86 -3.12 -6.74
N ALA A 24 4.69 -3.51 -7.26
CA ALA A 24 3.65 -4.16 -6.50
C ALA A 24 4.10 -5.52 -5.94
N SER A 25 4.87 -6.29 -6.73
CA SER A 25 5.48 -7.55 -6.28
C SER A 25 6.50 -7.31 -5.18
N LYS A 26 7.28 -6.23 -5.27
CA LYS A 26 8.25 -5.87 -4.21
C LYS A 26 7.57 -5.46 -2.91
N TYR A 27 6.45 -4.75 -3.00
CA TYR A 27 5.59 -4.47 -1.85
C TYR A 27 5.12 -5.78 -1.21
N LEU A 28 4.57 -6.69 -2.01
CA LEU A 28 4.05 -7.96 -1.54
C LEU A 28 5.15 -8.86 -0.93
N GLU A 29 6.36 -8.87 -1.50
CA GLU A 29 7.53 -9.57 -0.95
C GLU A 29 7.91 -9.03 0.43
N ASN A 30 7.92 -7.70 0.62
CA ASN A 30 8.19 -7.09 1.92
C ASN A 30 7.08 -7.44 2.93
N PHE A 31 5.82 -7.32 2.52
CA PHE A 31 4.66 -7.60 3.38
C PHE A 31 4.63 -9.08 3.82
N SER A 32 4.68 -10.01 2.88
CA SER A 32 4.65 -11.47 3.15
C SER A 32 5.87 -11.99 3.91
N SER A 33 6.99 -11.27 3.87
CA SER A 33 8.17 -11.56 4.70
C SER A 33 8.13 -10.86 6.07
N HIS A 34 6.98 -10.34 6.49
CA HIS A 34 6.79 -9.59 7.75
C HIS A 34 7.72 -8.36 7.90
N ARG A 35 8.24 -7.82 6.79
CA ARG A 35 9.04 -6.59 6.76
C ARG A 35 8.13 -5.37 6.62
N TYR A 36 7.19 -5.21 7.55
CA TYR A 36 6.14 -4.19 7.46
C TYR A 36 6.70 -2.76 7.39
N SER A 37 7.80 -2.46 8.08
CA SER A 37 8.45 -1.15 7.99
C SER A 37 8.99 -0.87 6.57
N ALA A 38 9.53 -1.89 5.90
CA ALA A 38 10.00 -1.76 4.52
C ALA A 38 8.81 -1.61 3.55
N ALA A 39 7.73 -2.38 3.75
CA ALA A 39 6.50 -2.27 2.97
C ALA A 39 5.82 -0.90 3.14
N ALA A 40 5.74 -0.38 4.38
CA ALA A 40 5.19 0.94 4.69
C ALA A 40 5.95 2.06 3.99
N LYS A 41 7.29 2.01 3.98
CA LYS A 41 8.16 2.97 3.28
C LYS A 41 8.04 2.92 1.75
N MET A 42 7.34 1.94 1.19
CA MET A 42 6.99 1.94 -0.23
C MET A 42 5.79 2.84 -0.53
N ILE A 43 4.93 3.10 0.45
CA ILE A 43 3.70 3.88 0.26
C ILE A 43 4.08 5.37 0.25
N TYR A 44 3.83 6.02 -0.87
CA TYR A 44 4.16 7.41 -1.09
C TYR A 44 3.13 8.34 -0.42
N CYS A 45 3.64 9.29 0.36
CA CYS A 45 2.85 10.22 1.16
C CYS A 45 2.57 11.54 0.45
N GLY A 46 3.04 11.72 -0.79
CA GLY A 46 3.09 13.03 -1.44
C GLY A 46 4.28 13.87 -0.96
N GLU A 47 4.34 15.10 -1.45
CA GLU A 47 5.38 16.07 -1.08
C GLU A 47 4.96 16.92 0.13
N GLY A 48 5.92 17.64 0.71
CA GLY A 48 5.63 18.66 1.74
C GLY A 48 5.66 18.19 3.19
N LEU A 49 5.95 16.90 3.45
CA LEU A 49 6.19 16.37 4.79
C LEU A 49 7.68 16.48 5.16
N SER A 50 7.96 16.85 6.41
CA SER A 50 9.29 16.76 6.99
C SER A 50 9.71 15.30 7.22
N GLU A 51 11.00 15.07 7.43
CA GLU A 51 11.54 13.73 7.72
C GLU A 51 10.94 13.12 8.99
N ALA A 52 10.69 13.95 10.02
CA ALA A 52 10.04 13.51 11.25
C ALA A 52 8.59 13.08 11.01
N GLU A 53 7.81 13.88 10.27
CA GLU A 53 6.42 13.54 9.92
C GLU A 53 6.35 12.27 9.06
N LEU A 54 7.25 12.11 8.09
CA LEU A 54 7.35 10.89 7.29
C LEU A 54 7.69 9.67 8.15
N SER A 55 8.63 9.80 9.08
CA SER A 55 8.98 8.73 10.02
C SER A 55 7.78 8.30 10.86
N ASP A 56 7.02 9.26 11.41
CA ASP A 56 5.82 8.97 12.21
C ASP A 56 4.73 8.30 11.38
N LYS A 57 4.49 8.78 10.15
CA LYS A 57 3.55 8.16 9.21
C LYS A 57 3.94 6.72 8.87
N TYR A 58 5.21 6.45 8.57
CA TYR A 58 5.67 5.10 8.28
C TYR A 58 5.63 4.18 9.50
N ALA A 59 5.83 4.71 10.71
CA ALA A 59 5.65 3.95 11.93
C ALA A 59 4.17 3.55 12.12
N GLY A 60 3.23 4.46 11.86
CA GLY A 60 1.78 4.17 11.85
C GLY A 60 1.40 3.09 10.83
N LEU A 61 1.75 3.32 9.56
CA LEU A 61 1.51 2.35 8.47
C LEU A 61 2.12 0.98 8.75
N SER A 62 3.33 0.93 9.34
CA SER A 62 3.94 -0.35 9.71
C SER A 62 3.13 -1.11 10.76
N LYS A 63 2.48 -0.43 11.70
CA LYS A 63 1.59 -1.05 12.70
C LYS A 63 0.29 -1.51 12.05
N GLU A 64 -0.31 -0.69 11.20
CA GLU A 64 -1.54 -1.01 10.47
C GLU A 64 -1.34 -2.22 9.55
N LEU A 65 -0.21 -2.29 8.82
CA LEU A 65 0.13 -3.45 7.99
C LEU A 65 0.30 -4.72 8.82
N LYS A 66 0.96 -4.63 9.98
CA LYS A 66 1.05 -5.77 10.89
C LYS A 66 -0.34 -6.21 11.36
N PHE A 67 -1.19 -5.26 11.74
CA PHE A 67 -2.55 -5.54 12.17
C PHE A 67 -3.35 -6.28 11.07
N LEU A 68 -3.24 -5.86 9.82
CA LEU A 68 -3.89 -6.53 8.69
C LEU A 68 -3.40 -7.97 8.50
N ASP A 69 -2.09 -8.20 8.64
CA ASP A 69 -1.50 -9.54 8.59
C ASP A 69 -2.01 -10.43 9.75
N ASP A 70 -2.18 -9.88 10.95
CA ASP A 70 -2.76 -10.61 12.09
C ASP A 70 -4.27 -10.91 11.88
N GLU A 71 -5.02 -9.98 11.28
CA GLU A 71 -6.47 -10.08 11.11
C GLU A 71 -6.89 -10.99 9.94
N PHE A 72 -6.10 -11.04 8.86
CA PHE A 72 -6.35 -11.91 7.71
C PHE A 72 -5.54 -13.20 7.73
N GLY A 73 -4.38 -13.19 8.38
CA GLY A 73 -3.41 -14.28 8.41
C GLY A 73 -2.23 -14.02 7.47
N ALA A 74 -1.12 -14.72 7.71
CA ALA A 74 0.08 -14.60 6.89
C ALA A 74 -0.16 -15.11 5.46
N VAL A 75 0.31 -14.36 4.47
CA VAL A 75 0.27 -14.76 3.05
C VAL A 75 1.20 -15.94 2.81
N THR A 76 0.65 -17.04 2.27
CA THR A 76 1.43 -18.25 1.94
C THR A 76 1.65 -18.44 0.45
N GLN A 77 0.73 -17.92 -0.38
CA GLN A 77 0.79 -17.99 -1.84
C GLN A 77 0.16 -16.73 -2.42
N TYR A 78 0.65 -16.30 -3.58
CA TYR A 78 0.05 -15.20 -4.32
C TYR A 78 0.32 -15.30 -5.82
N ASN A 79 -0.56 -14.70 -6.62
CA ASN A 79 -0.41 -14.53 -8.05
C ASN A 79 -1.05 -13.21 -8.50
N VAL A 80 -0.55 -12.62 -9.57
CA VAL A 80 -1.26 -11.51 -10.25
C VAL A 80 -2.63 -12.03 -10.68
N SER A 81 -3.67 -11.24 -10.42
CA SER A 81 -5.06 -11.56 -10.71
C SER A 81 -5.67 -10.50 -11.61
N ASN A 82 -6.59 -10.93 -12.47
CA ASN A 82 -7.45 -10.04 -13.26
C ASN A 82 -8.83 -9.87 -12.61
N ASP A 83 -9.03 -10.41 -11.40
CA ASP A 83 -10.28 -10.30 -10.68
C ASP A 83 -10.41 -8.94 -9.98
N HIS A 84 -11.62 -8.41 -9.96
CA HIS A 84 -11.98 -7.11 -9.41
C HIS A 84 -13.14 -7.22 -8.40
N MET A 85 -13.56 -8.43 -8.06
CA MET A 85 -14.66 -8.72 -7.14
C MET A 85 -14.15 -8.93 -5.72
N TYR A 86 -13.71 -7.84 -5.08
CA TYR A 86 -13.25 -7.86 -3.70
C TYR A 86 -13.82 -6.71 -2.88
N VAL A 87 -13.85 -6.88 -1.57
CA VAL A 87 -14.05 -5.79 -0.60
C VAL A 87 -12.79 -5.71 0.25
N ALA A 88 -12.25 -4.50 0.44
CA ALA A 88 -10.94 -4.31 1.05
C ALA A 88 -10.89 -3.09 1.97
N ALA A 89 -10.02 -3.16 2.97
CA ALA A 89 -9.58 -2.00 3.74
C ALA A 89 -8.40 -1.36 3.04
N THR A 90 -8.47 -0.04 2.81
CA THR A 90 -7.44 0.72 2.10
C THR A 90 -6.54 1.45 3.09
N LEU A 91 -5.23 1.26 2.96
CA LEU A 91 -4.23 2.09 3.64
C LEU A 91 -3.56 3.02 2.63
N GLY A 92 -3.31 4.25 3.05
CA GLY A 92 -2.62 5.27 2.27
C GLY A 92 -1.88 6.24 3.18
N CYS A 93 -0.83 6.87 2.67
CA CYS A 93 -0.03 7.80 3.46
C CYS A 93 -0.36 9.28 3.19
N GLY A 94 -0.78 9.60 1.96
CA GLY A 94 -0.98 10.98 1.53
C GLY A 94 -2.22 11.65 2.12
N SER A 95 -2.31 12.97 1.94
CA SER A 95 -3.52 13.72 2.27
C SER A 95 -4.72 13.22 1.46
N HIS A 96 -5.92 13.49 1.97
CA HIS A 96 -7.16 13.15 1.27
C HIS A 96 -7.17 13.71 -0.16
N ASP A 97 -6.93 15.01 -0.32
CA ASP A 97 -6.89 15.69 -1.62
C ASP A 97 -5.85 15.08 -2.57
N PHE A 98 -4.66 14.72 -2.06
CA PHE A 98 -3.63 14.06 -2.84
C PHE A 98 -4.12 12.70 -3.35
N LEU A 99 -4.71 11.88 -2.47
CA LEU A 99 -5.21 10.57 -2.83
C LEU A 99 -6.37 10.68 -3.84
N GLU A 100 -7.36 11.53 -3.59
CA GLU A 100 -8.49 11.73 -4.50
C GLU A 100 -8.05 12.15 -5.90
N THR A 101 -7.12 13.10 -5.99
CA THR A 101 -6.58 13.59 -7.26
C THR A 101 -5.89 12.48 -8.07
N ASN A 102 -5.19 11.57 -7.39
CA ASN A 102 -4.32 10.60 -8.03
C ASN A 102 -4.98 9.22 -8.25
N LEU A 103 -5.97 8.85 -7.44
CA LEU A 103 -6.61 7.54 -7.50
C LEU A 103 -7.29 7.27 -8.85
N GLY A 104 -7.87 8.29 -9.48
CA GLY A 104 -8.57 8.14 -10.76
C GLY A 104 -7.66 7.77 -11.95
N SER A 105 -6.35 8.04 -11.86
CA SER A 105 -5.37 7.74 -12.91
C SER A 105 -4.35 6.67 -12.50
N ALA A 106 -4.48 6.13 -11.29
CA ALA A 106 -3.55 5.16 -10.75
C ALA A 106 -3.54 3.86 -11.57
N LYS A 107 -2.35 3.31 -11.78
CA LYS A 107 -2.18 1.93 -12.25
C LYS A 107 -2.52 1.00 -11.09
N VAL A 108 -3.31 -0.03 -11.35
CA VAL A 108 -3.77 -0.97 -10.33
C VAL A 108 -3.17 -2.34 -10.63
N VAL A 109 -2.49 -2.91 -9.65
CA VAL A 109 -2.02 -4.30 -9.69
C VAL A 109 -2.76 -5.07 -8.60
N VAL A 110 -3.50 -6.10 -8.99
CA VAL A 110 -4.24 -6.96 -8.07
C VAL A 110 -3.49 -8.27 -7.90
N PHE A 111 -3.29 -8.68 -6.66
CA PHE A 111 -2.85 -10.02 -6.31
C PHE A 111 -4.00 -10.80 -5.69
N GLY A 112 -4.26 -11.99 -6.22
CA GLY A 112 -4.98 -13.01 -5.47
C GLY A 112 -4.00 -13.64 -4.48
N VAL A 113 -4.41 -13.77 -3.22
CA VAL A 113 -3.57 -14.34 -2.15
C VAL A 113 -4.28 -15.48 -1.43
N THR A 114 -3.50 -16.41 -0.88
CA THR A 114 -3.99 -17.44 0.05
C THR A 114 -3.30 -17.27 1.40
N TYR A 115 -4.09 -17.10 2.45
CA TYR A 115 -3.61 -16.97 3.82
C TYR A 115 -3.34 -18.34 4.47
N ASN A 116 -2.62 -18.35 5.59
CA ASN A 116 -2.23 -19.57 6.31
C ASN A 116 -3.41 -20.46 6.77
N ASN A 117 -4.58 -19.88 7.00
CA ASN A 117 -5.84 -20.56 7.29
C ASN A 117 -6.54 -21.11 6.02
N LYS A 118 -5.89 -21.03 4.86
CA LYS A 118 -6.40 -21.38 3.52
C LYS A 118 -7.54 -20.49 3.03
N SER A 119 -7.80 -19.35 3.68
CA SER A 119 -8.77 -18.39 3.17
C SER A 119 -8.21 -17.62 1.97
N PRO A 120 -8.99 -17.43 0.91
CA PRO A 120 -8.62 -16.56 -0.20
C PRO A 120 -8.70 -15.09 0.21
N GLY A 121 -7.88 -14.26 -0.41
CA GLY A 121 -7.87 -12.82 -0.22
C GLY A 121 -7.36 -12.07 -1.43
N TYR A 122 -7.33 -10.75 -1.30
CA TYR A 122 -6.77 -9.85 -2.30
C TYR A 122 -5.84 -8.84 -1.64
N ILE A 123 -4.71 -8.59 -2.30
CA ILE A 123 -3.86 -7.43 -2.02
C ILE A 123 -3.78 -6.60 -3.28
N VAL A 124 -4.18 -5.34 -3.19
CA VAL A 124 -4.28 -4.42 -4.34
C VAL A 124 -3.33 -3.28 -4.14
N VAL A 125 -2.45 -3.03 -5.09
CA VAL A 125 -1.49 -1.93 -5.04
C VAL A 125 -1.91 -0.92 -6.10
N LYS A 126 -2.19 0.32 -5.68
CA LYS A 126 -2.49 1.43 -6.59
C LYS A 126 -1.26 2.33 -6.68
N LEU A 127 -0.77 2.57 -7.89
CA LEU A 127 0.49 3.24 -8.16
C LEU A 127 0.30 4.44 -9.08
N ILE A 128 1.06 5.51 -8.83
CA ILE A 128 1.22 6.63 -9.75
C ILE A 128 2.59 6.60 -10.40
N SER A 129 2.73 7.28 -11.54
CA SER A 129 4.03 7.56 -12.13
C SER A 129 4.50 8.95 -11.72
N VAL A 130 5.68 9.05 -11.09
CA VAL A 130 6.35 10.30 -10.77
C VAL A 130 7.77 10.23 -11.32
N ASN A 131 8.11 11.10 -12.27
CA ASN A 131 9.42 11.13 -12.93
C ASN A 131 9.85 9.75 -13.45
N ASP A 132 8.96 9.10 -14.21
CA ASP A 132 9.15 7.76 -14.80
C ASP A 132 9.35 6.62 -13.80
N LYS A 133 9.00 6.83 -12.53
CA LYS A 133 9.02 5.81 -11.47
C LYS A 133 7.62 5.53 -10.97
N PHE A 134 7.31 4.26 -10.74
CA PHE A 134 6.05 3.86 -10.13
C PHE A 134 6.14 3.90 -8.61
N LEU A 135 5.20 4.60 -7.99
CA LEU A 135 5.11 4.76 -6.55
C LEU A 135 3.73 4.30 -6.05
N PRO A 136 3.65 3.30 -5.15
CA PRO A 136 2.41 2.94 -4.48
C PRO A 136 1.86 4.16 -3.72
N ILE A 137 0.59 4.49 -3.90
CA ILE A 137 -0.10 5.55 -3.13
C ILE A 137 -1.11 4.97 -2.15
N THR A 138 -1.67 3.81 -2.48
CA THR A 138 -2.50 3.02 -1.56
C THR A 138 -2.21 1.54 -1.73
N VAL A 139 -2.49 0.82 -0.65
CA VAL A 139 -2.51 -0.64 -0.64
C VAL A 139 -3.80 -1.08 0.02
N ASP A 140 -4.53 -1.95 -0.64
CA ASP A 140 -5.81 -2.46 -0.16
C ASP A 140 -5.64 -3.93 0.23
N HIS A 141 -6.14 -4.31 1.40
CA HIS A 141 -6.15 -5.70 1.87
C HIS A 141 -7.58 -6.15 2.05
N GLY A 142 -7.96 -7.21 1.35
CA GLY A 142 -9.36 -7.58 1.20
C GLY A 142 -9.61 -9.07 1.08
N ILE A 143 -10.89 -9.36 0.91
CA ILE A 143 -11.45 -10.69 0.75
C ILE A 143 -12.35 -10.72 -0.50
N PRO A 144 -12.61 -11.90 -1.08
CA PRO A 144 -13.59 -12.02 -2.16
C PRO A 144 -14.93 -11.41 -1.79
N MET A 145 -15.57 -10.75 -2.74
CA MET A 145 -16.89 -10.19 -2.54
C MET A 145 -17.94 -11.30 -2.50
N ASP A 146 -18.41 -11.62 -1.30
CA ASP A 146 -19.55 -12.49 -1.04
C ASP A 146 -20.62 -11.73 -0.23
N GLY A 147 -21.44 -10.96 -0.95
CA GLY A 147 -22.59 -10.23 -0.41
C GLY A 147 -22.31 -9.36 0.81
N LEU A 148 -23.31 -9.25 1.69
CA LEU A 148 -23.27 -8.42 2.91
C LEU A 148 -22.24 -8.91 3.93
N PHE A 149 -21.91 -10.21 3.95
CA PHE A 149 -20.95 -10.78 4.88
C PHE A 149 -19.57 -10.16 4.68
N SER A 150 -19.12 -10.07 3.43
CA SER A 150 -17.79 -9.55 3.11
C SER A 150 -17.66 -8.07 3.47
N THR A 151 -18.70 -7.29 3.19
CA THR A 151 -18.77 -5.88 3.60
C THR A 151 -18.74 -5.74 5.12
N ALA A 152 -19.54 -6.52 5.86
CA ALA A 152 -19.56 -6.46 7.32
C ALA A 152 -18.20 -6.84 7.92
N ARG A 153 -17.53 -7.87 7.37
CA ARG A 153 -16.18 -8.27 7.79
C ARG A 153 -15.19 -7.13 7.58
N ILE A 154 -15.12 -6.55 6.38
CA ILE A 154 -14.18 -5.46 6.09
C ILE A 154 -14.48 -4.20 6.91
N MET A 155 -15.75 -3.85 7.12
CA MET A 155 -16.12 -2.74 8.00
C MET A 155 -15.68 -2.97 9.44
N SER A 156 -15.75 -4.21 9.93
CA SER A 156 -15.22 -4.56 11.25
C SER A 156 -13.70 -4.43 11.32
N VAL A 157 -12.98 -4.84 10.28
CA VAL A 157 -11.52 -4.65 10.17
C VAL A 157 -11.16 -3.16 10.17
N TYR A 158 -11.85 -2.36 9.34
CA TYR A 158 -11.66 -0.91 9.26
C TYR A 158 -11.89 -0.22 10.61
N LYS A 159 -12.96 -0.57 11.32
CA LYS A 159 -13.23 -0.01 12.65
C LYS A 159 -12.07 -0.28 13.61
N LYS A 160 -11.58 -1.51 13.68
CA LYS A 160 -10.44 -1.87 14.55
C LYS A 160 -9.16 -1.13 14.15
N LEU A 161 -8.90 -0.94 12.85
CA LEU A 161 -7.77 -0.17 12.35
C LEU A 161 -7.80 1.28 12.88
N THR A 162 -8.96 1.92 12.91
CA THR A 162 -9.10 3.31 13.40
C THR A 162 -8.95 3.46 14.92
N GLU A 163 -8.87 2.35 15.66
CA GLU A 163 -8.76 2.31 17.13
C GLU A 163 -7.33 1.96 17.62
N LEU A 164 -6.35 1.80 16.69
CA LEU A 164 -4.93 1.54 16.99
C LEU A 164 -4.19 2.76 17.55
#